data_AF-A0A811Q9D4-F1
#
_entry.id   AF-A0A811Q9D4-F1
#
_cell.length_a   1.000
_cell.length_b   1.000
_cell.length_c   1.000
_cell.angle_alpha   90.00
_cell.angle_beta   90.00
_cell.angle_gamma   90.00
#
_symmetry.space_group_name_H-M   'P 1'
#
loop_
_entity.id
_entity.type
_entity.pdbx_description
1 polymer ?
#
loop_
_entity_poly.entity_id
_entity_poly.type
_entity_poly.pdbx_seq_one_letter_code
_entity_poly.pdbx_strand_id
1 'polypeptide(L)'
;MESDAEEEAVATSPAAGPPGAGRLKGSPELTVDADMREMAKTAAWSISSCKAGNGVAALRDDNLDTYWQSVATAHHRFFLFLC
;
A
#
# COMPACT_ATOMS: atom_id res chain seq x y z
N MET A 1 -8.57 -49.23 24.65
CA MET A 1 -7.47 -49.28 23.67
C MET A 1 -8.09 -48.94 22.34
N GLU A 2 -7.37 -48.19 21.51
CA GLU A 2 -7.74 -47.54 20.23
C GLU A 2 -8.52 -46.20 20.38
N SER A 3 -7.91 -45.02 20.15
CA SER A 3 -7.33 -44.43 18.90
C SER A 3 -8.45 -43.82 18.04
N ASP A 4 -8.41 -42.62 17.46
CA ASP A 4 -7.33 -41.69 17.14
C ASP A 4 -7.94 -40.34 16.65
N ALA A 5 -7.07 -39.34 16.53
CA ALA A 5 -7.09 -38.23 15.56
C ALA A 5 -8.14 -37.10 15.68
N GLU A 6 -7.65 -36.03 16.30
CA GLU A 6 -7.86 -34.63 15.92
C GLU A 6 -8.03 -34.37 14.39
N GLU A 7 -9.20 -33.86 13.99
CA GLU A 7 -9.39 -33.22 12.67
C GLU A 7 -9.01 -31.74 12.80
N GLU A 8 -7.70 -31.48 12.78
CA GLU A 8 -7.14 -30.14 12.58
C GLU A 8 -7.53 -29.66 11.17
N ALA A 9 -8.39 -28.64 11.13
CA ALA A 9 -8.79 -27.97 9.91
C ALA A 9 -7.56 -27.44 9.17
N VAL A 10 -7.17 -28.11 8.08
CA VAL A 10 -6.09 -27.65 7.22
C VAL A 10 -6.51 -26.31 6.61
N ALA A 11 -6.00 -25.23 7.17
CA ALA A 11 -6.06 -23.92 6.57
C ALA A 11 -5.26 -23.98 5.26
N THR A 12 -5.96 -24.23 4.16
CA THR A 12 -5.41 -24.07 2.81
C THR A 12 -4.93 -22.62 2.70
N SER A 13 -3.62 -22.44 2.74
CA SER A 13 -2.98 -21.15 2.47
C SER A 13 -3.33 -20.75 1.03
N PRO A 14 -3.73 -19.51 0.75
CA PRO A 14 -4.06 -19.12 -0.61
C PRO A 14 -2.80 -19.24 -1.47
N ALA A 15 -2.98 -19.89 -2.60
CA ALA A 15 -1.96 -20.23 -3.57
C ALA A 15 -1.01 -19.05 -3.83
N ALA A 16 0.29 -19.35 -3.83
CA ALA A 16 1.32 -18.48 -4.36
C ALA A 16 0.98 -18.14 -5.81
N GLY A 17 0.44 -16.92 -6.03
CA GLY A 17 0.33 -16.33 -7.34
C GLY A 17 1.71 -16.17 -8.00
N PRO A 18 1.75 -15.94 -9.33
CA PRO A 18 3.00 -15.82 -10.07
C PRO A 18 3.93 -14.76 -9.45
N PRO A 19 5.26 -14.97 -9.52
CA PRO A 19 6.26 -14.05 -8.96
C PRO A 19 6.20 -12.71 -9.71
N GLY A 20 5.39 -11.80 -9.19
CA GLY A 20 5.15 -10.48 -9.76
C GLY A 20 3.92 -9.81 -9.17
N ALA A 21 2.89 -10.58 -8.80
CA ALA A 21 1.67 -10.03 -8.21
C ALA A 21 1.87 -9.76 -6.71
N GLY A 22 2.50 -8.63 -6.39
CA GLY A 22 2.86 -8.25 -5.03
C GLY A 22 1.83 -7.32 -4.41
N ARG A 23 1.40 -7.63 -3.19
CA ARG A 23 0.66 -6.68 -2.35
C ARG A 23 1.48 -5.40 -2.17
N LEU A 24 0.85 -4.25 -2.31
CA LEU A 24 1.54 -2.99 -2.07
C LEU A 24 2.00 -2.91 -0.62
N LYS A 25 3.28 -2.58 -0.42
CA LYS A 25 3.80 -2.32 0.91
C LYS A 25 3.05 -1.12 1.50
N GLY A 26 2.48 -1.27 2.69
CA GLY A 26 1.68 -0.23 3.34
C GLY A 26 0.19 -0.20 2.97
N SER A 27 -0.29 -1.00 2.01
CA SER A 27 -1.73 -1.16 1.74
C SER A 27 -2.08 -2.64 1.54
N PRO A 28 -2.68 -3.30 2.55
CA PRO A 28 -3.01 -4.72 2.46
C PRO A 28 -4.14 -5.04 1.47
N GLU A 29 -4.87 -4.02 1.01
CA GLU A 29 -6.02 -4.16 0.10
C GLU A 29 -5.63 -3.96 -1.37
N LEU A 30 -4.54 -3.24 -1.64
CA LEU A 30 -4.09 -2.95 -2.99
C LEU A 30 -3.06 -3.98 -3.44
N THR A 31 -3.38 -4.71 -4.49
CA THR A 31 -2.48 -5.64 -5.18
C THR A 31 -2.11 -5.06 -6.54
N VAL A 32 -0.84 -5.20 -6.91
CA VAL A 32 -0.38 -4.91 -8.27
C VAL A 32 -0.30 -6.22 -9.01
N ASP A 33 -0.88 -6.29 -10.21
CA ASP A 33 -0.79 -7.48 -11.05
C ASP A 33 0.65 -7.76 -11.47
N ALA A 34 0.94 -9.00 -11.84
CA ALA A 34 2.32 -9.43 -12.10
C ALA A 34 3.01 -8.74 -13.29
N ASP A 35 2.22 -8.20 -14.21
CA ASP A 35 2.66 -7.42 -15.38
C ASP A 35 2.69 -5.90 -15.10
N MET A 36 2.24 -5.46 -13.93
CA MET A 36 2.20 -4.07 -13.53
C MET A 36 3.31 -3.74 -12.53
N ARG A 37 3.65 -2.45 -12.46
CA ARG A 37 4.63 -1.93 -11.51
C ARG A 37 4.06 -0.74 -10.77
N GLU A 38 4.26 -0.73 -9.46
CA GLU A 38 4.01 0.45 -8.64
C GLU A 38 4.95 1.59 -9.02
N MET A 39 4.38 2.77 -9.34
CA MET A 39 5.13 3.95 -9.82
C MET A 39 5.07 5.13 -8.85
N ALA A 40 4.31 5.05 -7.76
CA ALA A 40 4.26 6.10 -6.75
C ALA A 40 5.64 6.34 -6.14
N LYS A 41 6.50 5.33 -6.00
CA LYS A 41 7.88 5.47 -5.51
C LYS A 41 8.88 6.04 -6.52
N THR A 42 8.61 5.94 -7.81
CA THR A 42 9.53 6.43 -8.86
C THR A 42 9.11 7.77 -9.45
N ALA A 43 7.85 8.16 -9.31
CA ALA A 43 7.35 9.45 -9.74
C ALA A 43 7.83 10.60 -8.83
N ALA A 44 7.89 11.81 -9.39
CA ALA A 44 7.99 13.04 -8.63
C ALA A 44 6.58 13.51 -8.22
N TRP A 45 6.43 13.96 -6.98
CA TRP A 45 5.14 14.34 -6.40
C TRP A 45 5.16 15.81 -5.97
N SER A 46 4.10 16.53 -6.28
CA SER A 46 3.86 17.88 -5.77
C SER A 46 2.46 17.97 -5.17
N ILE A 47 2.33 18.72 -4.08
CA ILE A 47 1.07 18.96 -3.38
C ILE A 47 0.85 20.47 -3.27
N SER A 48 -0.40 20.91 -3.34
CA SER A 48 -0.72 22.33 -3.30
C SER A 48 -0.40 23.00 -1.96
N SER A 49 -0.50 22.27 -0.85
CA SER A 49 -0.16 22.73 0.49
C SER A 49 0.11 21.56 1.43
N CYS A 50 0.90 21.76 2.48
CA CYS A 50 0.99 20.84 3.60
C CYS A 50 1.22 21.57 4.92
N LYS A 51 0.69 21.00 6.00
CA LYS A 51 1.15 21.32 7.35
C LYS A 51 2.59 20.85 7.51
N ALA A 52 3.41 21.64 8.22
CA ALA A 52 4.77 21.25 8.55
C ALA A 52 4.78 19.88 9.26
N GLY A 53 5.63 18.96 8.81
CA GLY A 53 5.71 17.58 9.32
C GLY A 53 4.79 16.57 8.59
N ASN A 54 3.71 17.03 7.94
CA ASN A 54 2.71 16.18 7.28
C ASN A 54 2.67 16.44 5.77
N GLY A 55 3.83 16.33 5.12
CA GLY A 55 4.03 16.58 3.70
C GLY A 55 3.92 15.31 2.83
N VAL A 56 4.42 15.40 1.59
CA VAL A 56 4.43 14.28 0.61
C VAL A 56 5.14 13.04 1.14
N ALA A 57 6.15 13.22 1.99
CA ALA A 57 6.91 12.10 2.56
C ALA A 57 6.01 11.11 3.32
N ALA A 58 4.98 11.62 4.01
CA ALA A 58 4.01 10.83 4.77
C ALA A 58 3.03 10.04 3.89
N LEU A 59 3.02 10.25 2.57
CA LEU A 59 2.21 9.45 1.62
C LEU A 59 3.00 8.30 0.99
N ARG A 60 4.32 8.27 1.21
CA ARG A 60 5.26 7.41 0.49
C ARG A 60 6.10 6.51 1.40
N ASP A 61 5.88 6.60 2.70
CA ASP A 61 6.64 5.90 3.74
C ASP A 61 6.06 4.51 4.08
N ASP A 62 5.03 4.06 3.36
CA ASP A 62 4.34 2.79 3.55
C ASP A 62 3.74 2.62 4.97
N ASN A 63 3.54 3.71 5.71
CA ASN A 63 3.03 3.68 7.08
C ASN A 63 1.58 4.21 7.12
N LEU A 64 0.69 3.46 7.77
CA LEU A 64 -0.73 3.82 7.90
C LEU A 64 -0.97 4.83 9.05
N ASP A 65 0.01 5.02 9.93
CA ASP A 65 -0.05 5.96 11.05
C ASP A 65 0.36 7.39 10.63
N THR A 66 1.03 7.53 9.48
CA THR A 66 1.45 8.81 8.92
C THR A 66 0.47 9.25 7.84
N TYR A 67 0.25 10.56 7.74
CA TYR A 67 -0.70 11.10 6.79
C TYR A 67 -0.27 12.49 6.31
N TRP A 68 -0.73 12.84 5.11
CA TRP A 68 -0.66 14.21 4.63
C TRP A 68 -1.81 15.05 5.18
N GLN A 69 -1.52 16.31 5.52
CA GLN A 69 -2.53 17.29 5.91
C GLN A 69 -2.39 18.55 5.06
N SER A 70 -3.44 18.89 4.31
CA SER A 70 -3.57 20.18 3.63
C SER A 70 -3.76 21.32 4.65
N VAL A 71 -3.35 22.54 4.27
CA VAL A 71 -3.64 23.73 5.06
C VAL A 71 -4.85 24.41 4.43
N ALA A 72 -6.00 24.33 5.12
CA ALA A 72 -7.26 25.05 4.89
C ALA A 72 -7.45 25.65 3.47
N THR A 73 -7.68 24.80 2.47
CA THR A 73 -8.08 25.23 1.12
C THR A 73 -9.27 24.41 0.66
N ALA A 74 -10.26 25.05 0.01
CA ALA A 74 -11.46 24.36 -0.50
C ALA A 74 -11.16 23.36 -1.63
N HIS A 75 -9.97 23.45 -2.24
CA HIS A 75 -9.51 22.56 -3.29
C HIS A 75 -8.10 22.05 -3.01
N HIS A 76 -7.99 20.72 -2.89
CA HIS A 76 -6.73 20.02 -2.73
C HIS A 76 -6.23 19.54 -4.09
N ARG A 77 -4.94 19.72 -4.40
CA ARG A 77 -4.33 19.21 -5.62
C ARG A 77 -3.10 18.37 -5.31
N PHE A 78 -3.04 17.22 -5.96
CA PHE A 78 -1.90 16.33 -6.02
C PHE A 78 -1.46 16.24 -7.47
N PHE A 79 -0.16 16.40 -7.70
CA PHE A 79 0.45 16.23 -9.00
C PHE A 79 1.41 15.06 -8.94
N LEU A 80 1.22 14.12 -9.86
CA LEU A 80 2.13 13.01 -10.11
C LEU A 80 2.83 13.27 -11.44
N PHE A 81 4.14 13.41 -11.40
CA PHE A 81 4.98 13.53 -12.59
C PHE A 81 5.73 12.21 -12.76
N LEU A 82 5.37 11.48 -13.81
CA LEU A 82 6.09 10.28 -14.25
C LEU A 82 7.27 10.74 -15.12
N CYS A 83 8.48 10.30 -14.77
CA CYS A 83 9.68 10.52 -15.58
C CYS A 83 9.86 9.42 -16.63
#